data_AF-A0A978U5H7-F1
#
_entry.id   AF-A0A978U5H7-F1
#
_cell.length_a   1.000
_cell.length_b   1.000
_cell.length_c   1.000
_cell.angle_alpha   90.00
_cell.angle_beta   90.00
_cell.angle_gamma   90.00
#
_symmetry.space_group_name_H-M   'P 1'
#
loop_
_entity.id
_entity.type
_entity.pdbx_description
1 polymer ?
#
loop_
_entity_poly.entity_id
_entity_poly.type
_entity_poly.pdbx_seq_one_letter_code
_entity_poly.pdbx_strand_id
1 'polypeptide(L)'
;MRKLFALVLVFFLWVGFAPPAKAYNLTPCAETPAYQQRAAKAKTEQAKARFENYSTLLCGSDGLPHLIVDGSGPHTGEFIIPSLLFLYIAGWIGWVGRAYLISVRQEDKPEMMEIIIDVPRAVKLMLGGLLWPLAAVQEFTSGKLTAKDSEISVSPR
;
A
#
# COMPACT_ATOMS: atom_id res chain seq x y z
N MET A 1 -8.63 -4.54 50.48
CA MET A 1 -8.57 -5.33 49.22
C MET A 1 -9.74 -5.08 48.26
N ARG A 2 -11.01 -5.10 48.72
CA ARG A 2 -12.20 -4.92 47.85
C ARG A 2 -12.27 -3.56 47.11
N LYS A 3 -11.82 -2.47 47.74
CA LYS A 3 -11.78 -1.12 47.13
C LYS A 3 -10.69 -0.94 46.07
N LEU A 4 -9.57 -1.67 46.20
CA LEU A 4 -8.47 -1.62 45.24
C LEU A 4 -8.86 -2.31 43.92
N PHE A 5 -9.57 -3.44 44.03
CA PHE A 5 -10.10 -4.18 42.89
C PHE A 5 -11.11 -3.36 42.09
N ALA A 6 -11.96 -2.59 42.78
CA ALA A 6 -12.92 -1.70 42.13
C ALA A 6 -12.25 -0.57 41.35
N LEU A 7 -11.18 0.03 41.90
CA LEU A 7 -10.41 1.08 41.22
C LEU A 7 -9.67 0.56 39.98
N VAL A 8 -9.10 -0.65 40.07
CA VAL A 8 -8.45 -1.31 38.93
C VAL A 8 -9.46 -1.61 37.82
N LEU A 9 -10.65 -2.13 38.16
CA LEU A 9 -11.69 -2.41 37.18
C LEU A 9 -12.22 -1.14 36.49
N VAL A 10 -12.41 -0.04 37.24
CA VAL A 10 -12.81 1.26 36.67
C VAL A 10 -11.73 1.81 35.75
N PHE A 11 -10.45 1.70 36.11
CA PHE A 11 -9.34 2.11 35.25
C PHE A 11 -9.28 1.29 33.96
N PHE A 12 -9.45 -0.03 34.02
CA PHE A 12 -9.48 -0.89 32.83
C PHE A 12 -10.70 -0.63 31.93
N LEU A 13 -11.85 -0.29 32.50
CA LEU A 13 -13.03 0.10 31.72
C LEU A 13 -12.88 1.49 31.10
N TRP A 14 -12.15 2.40 31.75
CA TRP A 14 -11.93 3.76 31.24
C TRP A 14 -10.82 3.84 30.18
N VAL A 15 -9.81 2.97 30.28
CA VAL A 15 -8.73 2.81 29.28
C VAL A 15 -9.11 1.79 28.20
N GLY A 16 -10.28 1.14 28.32
CA GLY A 16 -10.80 0.20 27.34
C GLY A 16 -11.09 0.89 26.00
N PHE A 17 -10.15 0.79 25.06
CA PHE A 17 -10.36 1.12 23.67
C PHE A 17 -11.27 0.04 23.06
N ALA A 18 -12.58 0.23 23.17
CA ALA A 18 -13.53 -0.59 22.42
C ALA A 18 -13.35 -0.24 20.94
N PRO A 19 -12.95 -1.20 20.06
CA PRO A 19 -12.90 -0.93 18.64
C PRO A 19 -14.31 -0.55 18.16
N PRO A 20 -14.43 0.45 17.25
CA PRO A 20 -15.74 0.83 16.73
C PRO A 20 -16.40 -0.39 16.08
N ALA A 21 -17.63 -0.68 16.49
CA ALA A 21 -18.45 -1.70 15.84
C ALA A 21 -18.77 -1.23 14.42
N LYS A 22 -18.24 -1.94 13.41
CA LYS A 22 -18.50 -1.66 12.00
C LYS A 22 -19.51 -2.68 11.49
N ALA A 23 -20.70 -2.23 11.13
CA ALA A 23 -21.73 -3.08 10.54
C ALA A 23 -21.72 -2.89 9.02
N TYR A 24 -21.11 -3.82 8.30
CA TYR A 24 -21.00 -3.75 6.83
C TYR A 24 -22.22 -4.34 6.10
N ASN A 25 -23.18 -4.94 6.83
CA ASN A 25 -24.25 -5.76 6.25
C ASN A 25 -23.72 -6.87 5.31
N LEU A 26 -22.58 -7.45 5.69
CA LEU A 26 -21.92 -8.55 5.00
C LEU A 26 -21.72 -9.71 5.97
N THR A 27 -21.72 -10.93 5.45
CA THR A 27 -21.49 -12.16 6.21
C THR A 27 -20.22 -12.84 5.73
N PRO A 28 -19.54 -13.66 6.56
CA PRO A 28 -18.42 -14.47 6.07
C PRO A 28 -18.80 -15.24 4.81
N CYS A 29 -17.92 -15.26 3.81
CA CYS A 29 -18.17 -15.95 2.54
C CYS A 29 -18.43 -17.45 2.75
N ALA A 30 -17.71 -18.08 3.70
CA ALA A 30 -17.94 -19.46 4.12
C ALA A 30 -19.39 -19.73 4.57
N GLU A 31 -20.09 -18.73 5.12
CA GLU A 31 -21.46 -18.86 5.65
C GLU A 31 -22.52 -18.39 4.64
N THR A 32 -22.10 -17.82 3.51
CA THR A 32 -23.01 -17.21 2.54
C THR A 32 -23.55 -18.25 1.55
N PRO A 33 -24.87 -18.54 1.50
CA PRO A 33 -25.40 -19.60 0.64
C PRO A 33 -25.13 -19.39 -0.85
N ALA A 34 -25.25 -18.14 -1.33
CA ALA A 34 -24.96 -17.79 -2.71
C ALA A 34 -23.48 -18.04 -3.09
N TYR A 35 -22.55 -17.83 -2.14
CA TYR A 35 -21.14 -18.13 -2.32
C TYR A 35 -20.89 -19.64 -2.43
N GLN A 36 -21.48 -20.42 -1.52
CA GLN A 36 -21.35 -21.89 -1.52
C GLN A 36 -21.90 -22.53 -2.80
N GLN A 37 -23.01 -22.01 -3.33
CA GLN A 37 -23.55 -22.46 -4.62
C GLN A 37 -22.59 -22.19 -5.79
N ARG A 38 -21.82 -21.10 -5.75
CA ARG A 38 -20.79 -20.79 -6.75
C ARG A 38 -19.58 -21.70 -6.57
N ALA A 39 -19.13 -21.89 -5.33
CA ALA A 39 -18.01 -22.75 -5.00
C ALA A 39 -18.27 -24.21 -5.43
N ALA A 40 -19.49 -24.72 -5.24
CA ALA A 40 -19.90 -26.05 -5.68
C ALA A 40 -19.83 -26.25 -7.21
N LYS A 41 -19.92 -25.17 -7.99
CA LYS A 41 -19.80 -25.21 -9.47
C LYS A 41 -18.36 -25.13 -9.96
N ALA A 42 -17.36 -25.01 -9.07
CA ALA A 42 -15.95 -24.95 -9.43
C ALA A 42 -15.45 -26.31 -9.96
N LYS A 43 -15.09 -26.37 -11.25
CA LYS A 43 -14.69 -27.61 -11.92
C LYS A 43 -13.19 -27.92 -11.83
N THR A 44 -12.35 -26.90 -11.69
CA THR A 44 -10.89 -27.06 -11.67
C THR A 44 -10.34 -26.94 -10.26
N GLU A 45 -9.21 -27.60 -9.99
CA GLU A 45 -8.53 -27.50 -8.69
C GLU A 45 -8.12 -26.05 -8.38
N GLN A 46 -7.68 -25.29 -9.38
CA GLN A 46 -7.41 -23.85 -9.22
C GLN A 46 -8.66 -23.07 -8.78
N ALA A 47 -9.83 -23.38 -9.35
CA ALA A 47 -11.07 -22.69 -8.97
C ALA A 47 -11.49 -23.06 -7.55
N LYS A 48 -11.36 -24.34 -7.15
CA LYS A 48 -11.63 -24.78 -5.78
C LYS A 48 -10.71 -24.08 -4.77
N ALA A 49 -9.40 -24.08 -5.04
CA ALA A 49 -8.41 -23.37 -4.21
C ALA A 49 -8.68 -21.87 -4.10
N ARG A 50 -9.16 -21.23 -5.18
CA ARG A 50 -9.59 -19.82 -5.15
C ARG A 50 -10.79 -19.60 -4.21
N PHE A 51 -11.80 -20.47 -4.26
CA PHE A 51 -12.96 -20.39 -3.36
C PHE A 51 -12.60 -20.75 -1.91
N GLU A 52 -11.60 -21.59 -1.69
CA GLU A 52 -11.05 -21.81 -0.35
C GLU A 52 -10.37 -20.55 0.17
N ASN A 53 -9.51 -19.91 -0.63
CA ASN A 53 -8.82 -18.68 -0.26
C ASN A 53 -9.78 -17.51 0.02
N TYR A 54 -10.84 -17.37 -0.78
CA TYR A 54 -11.82 -16.28 -0.61
C TYR A 54 -12.84 -16.54 0.51
N SER A 55 -12.87 -17.75 1.10
CA SER A 55 -13.85 -18.11 2.13
C SER A 55 -13.74 -17.28 3.41
N THR A 56 -12.55 -16.72 3.67
CA THR A 56 -12.21 -15.87 4.83
C THR A 56 -12.66 -14.42 4.68
N LEU A 57 -13.04 -14.00 3.46
CA LEU A 57 -13.51 -12.65 3.17
C LEU A 57 -14.99 -12.49 3.55
N LEU A 58 -15.46 -11.25 3.51
CA LEU A 58 -16.88 -10.92 3.67
C LEU A 58 -17.59 -10.94 2.32
N CYS A 59 -18.81 -11.48 2.29
CA CYS A 59 -19.64 -11.59 1.11
C CYS A 59 -20.99 -10.88 1.32
N GLY A 60 -21.51 -10.30 0.23
CA GLY A 60 -22.87 -9.79 0.17
C GLY A 60 -23.89 -10.88 -0.16
N SER A 61 -25.15 -10.48 -0.31
CA SER A 61 -26.24 -11.38 -0.75
C SER A 61 -26.04 -11.93 -2.17
N ASP A 62 -25.16 -11.31 -2.95
CA ASP A 62 -24.74 -11.76 -4.29
C ASP A 62 -23.79 -12.98 -4.28
N GLY A 63 -23.24 -13.31 -3.11
CA GLY A 63 -22.27 -14.38 -2.91
C GLY A 63 -20.91 -14.06 -3.51
N LEU A 64 -20.52 -12.79 -3.58
CA LEU A 64 -19.21 -12.34 -4.06
C LEU A 64 -18.40 -11.71 -2.90
N PRO A 65 -17.07 -11.93 -2.85
CA PRO A 65 -16.23 -11.28 -1.85
C PRO A 65 -16.18 -9.77 -2.05
N HIS A 66 -16.40 -9.00 -0.98
CA HIS A 66 -16.35 -7.54 -0.95
C HIS A 66 -15.18 -7.12 -0.07
N LEU A 67 -14.26 -6.31 -0.62
CA LEU A 67 -13.09 -5.86 0.11
C LEU A 67 -13.42 -4.64 1.00
N ILE A 68 -12.94 -4.66 2.23
CA ILE A 68 -13.06 -3.59 3.22
C ILE A 68 -11.78 -2.77 3.22
N VAL A 69 -11.90 -1.50 2.83
CA VAL A 69 -10.78 -0.57 2.65
C VAL A 69 -10.73 0.54 3.69
N ASP A 70 -11.34 0.32 4.85
CA ASP A 70 -11.56 1.33 5.88
C ASP A 70 -10.37 1.54 6.84
N GLY A 71 -9.29 0.77 6.66
CA GLY A 71 -8.10 0.78 7.51
C GLY A 71 -8.20 -0.08 8.78
N SER A 72 -9.25 -0.87 8.94
CA SER A 72 -9.40 -1.77 10.09
C SER A 72 -8.40 -2.93 10.06
N GLY A 73 -7.87 -3.28 11.23
CA GLY A 73 -6.86 -4.34 11.40
C GLY A 73 -7.24 -5.70 10.79
N PRO A 74 -8.45 -6.23 10.99
CA PRO A 74 -8.86 -7.53 10.43
C PRO A 74 -8.82 -7.60 8.90
N HIS A 75 -8.97 -6.47 8.21
CA HIS A 75 -9.02 -6.38 6.75
C HIS A 75 -7.73 -5.81 6.14
N THR A 76 -6.63 -5.75 6.90
CA THR A 76 -5.35 -5.16 6.46
C THR A 76 -4.82 -5.80 5.17
N GLY A 77 -5.04 -7.11 4.98
CA GLY A 77 -4.63 -7.84 3.77
C GLY A 77 -5.39 -7.47 2.51
N GLU A 78 -6.56 -6.84 2.63
CA GLU A 78 -7.45 -6.56 1.51
C GLU A 78 -7.04 -5.29 0.74
N PHE A 79 -6.44 -4.32 1.44
CA PHE A 79 -6.01 -3.06 0.81
C PHE A 79 -4.70 -2.48 1.37
N ILE A 80 -4.52 -2.43 2.69
CA ILE A 80 -3.37 -1.75 3.29
C ILE A 80 -2.04 -2.39 2.88
N ILE A 81 -1.92 -3.72 2.96
CA ILE A 81 -0.72 -4.44 2.52
C ILE A 81 -0.41 -4.22 1.03
N PRO A 82 -1.35 -4.46 0.09
CA PRO A 82 -1.07 -4.22 -1.33
C PRO A 82 -0.81 -2.73 -1.64
N SER A 83 -1.43 -1.78 -0.94
CA SER A 83 -1.14 -0.35 -1.08
C SER A 83 0.28 0.00 -0.65
N LEU A 84 0.75 -0.50 0.49
CA LEU A 84 2.12 -0.26 0.96
C LEU A 84 3.15 -0.88 0.00
N LEU A 85 2.87 -2.09 -0.48
CA LEU A 85 3.71 -2.75 -1.48
C LEU A 85 3.77 -1.94 -2.79
N PHE A 86 2.61 -1.46 -3.26
CA PHE A 86 2.54 -0.61 -4.44
C PHE A 86 3.33 0.69 -4.25
N LEU A 87 3.14 1.41 -3.14
CA LEU A 87 3.86 2.65 -2.87
C LEU A 87 5.36 2.43 -2.78
N TYR A 88 5.80 1.29 -2.21
CA TYR A 88 7.22 0.95 -2.15
C TYR A 88 7.81 0.71 -3.54
N ILE A 89 7.13 -0.05 -4.40
CA ILE A 89 7.57 -0.33 -5.78
C ILE A 89 7.51 0.95 -6.64
N ALA A 90 6.41 1.70 -6.58
CA ALA A 90 6.23 2.93 -7.34
C ALA A 90 7.25 4.00 -6.93
N GLY A 91 7.48 4.17 -5.63
CA GLY A 91 8.53 5.05 -5.12
C GLY A 91 9.92 4.61 -5.53
N TRP A 92 10.21 3.31 -5.55
CA TRP A 92 11.49 2.79 -6.04
C TRP A 92 11.70 3.13 -7.52
N ILE A 93 10.73 2.82 -8.39
CA ILE A 93 10.79 3.12 -9.82
C ILE A 93 10.96 4.62 -10.06
N GLY A 94 10.11 5.44 -9.43
CA GLY A 94 10.15 6.90 -9.57
C GLY A 94 11.46 7.50 -9.08
N TRP A 95 11.99 7.01 -7.94
CA TRP A 95 13.25 7.48 -7.39
C TRP A 95 14.45 7.14 -8.25
N VAL A 96 14.51 5.90 -8.77
CA VAL A 96 15.58 5.47 -9.67
C VAL A 96 15.55 6.25 -10.98
N GLY A 97 14.37 6.44 -11.58
CA GLY A 97 14.22 7.26 -12.78
C GLY A 97 14.67 8.70 -12.55
N ARG A 98 14.24 9.33 -11.45
CA ARG A 98 14.70 10.67 -11.04
C ARG A 98 16.22 10.72 -10.86
N ALA A 99 16.80 9.73 -10.17
CA ALA A 99 18.24 9.67 -9.94
C ALA A 99 19.02 9.53 -11.26
N TYR A 100 18.52 8.74 -12.20
CA TYR A 100 19.12 8.61 -13.53
C TYR A 100 19.11 9.96 -14.26
N LEU A 101 17.96 10.64 -14.35
CA LEU A 101 17.83 11.96 -14.98
C LEU A 101 18.75 13.02 -14.34
N ILE A 102 18.80 13.07 -13.01
CA ILE A 102 19.71 13.98 -12.27
C ILE A 102 21.18 13.69 -12.56
N SER A 103 21.50 12.43 -12.82
CA SER A 103 22.87 12.01 -13.09
C SER A 103 23.28 12.34 -14.54
N VAL A 104 22.41 12.12 -15.52
CA VAL A 104 22.73 12.35 -16.94
C VAL A 104 22.63 13.82 -17.35
N ARG A 105 21.83 14.66 -16.66
CA ARG A 105 21.75 16.11 -16.96
C ARG A 105 23.07 16.87 -16.82
N GLN A 106 24.09 16.25 -16.22
CA GLN A 106 25.44 16.81 -16.04
C GLN A 106 26.39 16.45 -17.19
N GLU A 107 25.96 15.58 -18.12
CA GLU A 107 26.74 15.16 -19.29
C GLU A 107 26.59 16.18 -20.44
N ASP A 108 27.50 16.13 -21.42
CA ASP A 108 27.49 17.05 -22.57
C ASP A 108 26.26 16.90 -23.48
N LYS A 109 25.67 15.69 -23.54
CA LYS A 109 24.54 15.33 -24.41
C LYS A 109 23.50 14.50 -23.64
N PRO A 110 22.79 15.10 -22.67
CA PRO A 110 21.85 14.38 -21.82
C PRO A 110 20.73 13.71 -22.62
N GLU A 111 20.26 14.33 -23.70
CA GLU A 111 19.16 13.85 -24.54
C GLU A 111 19.52 12.52 -25.23
N MET A 112 20.80 12.33 -25.58
CA MET A 112 21.27 11.07 -26.15
C MET A 112 21.23 9.94 -25.12
N MET A 113 21.49 10.25 -23.85
CA MET A 113 21.48 9.29 -22.74
C MET A 113 20.06 8.93 -22.26
N GLU A 114 19.04 9.70 -22.68
CA GLU A 114 17.63 9.36 -22.46
C GLU A 114 17.09 8.36 -23.47
N ILE A 115 17.66 8.34 -24.68
CA ILE A 115 17.26 7.41 -25.77
C ILE A 115 18.17 6.17 -25.77
N ILE A 116 19.49 6.40 -25.69
CA ILE A 116 20.51 5.36 -25.60
C ILE A 116 20.90 5.23 -24.12
N ILE A 117 20.16 4.42 -23.40
CA ILE A 117 20.32 4.27 -21.95
C ILE A 117 21.71 3.68 -21.62
N ASP A 118 22.42 4.34 -20.71
CA ASP A 118 23.59 3.79 -20.05
C ASP A 118 23.16 2.70 -19.06
N VAL A 119 23.05 1.48 -19.57
CA VAL A 119 22.58 0.31 -18.82
C VAL A 119 23.42 0.05 -17.55
N PRO A 120 24.77 0.05 -17.60
CA PRO A 120 25.58 -0.10 -16.38
C PRO A 120 25.24 0.93 -15.30
N ARG A 121 25.09 2.21 -15.66
CA ARG A 121 24.73 3.29 -14.73
C ARG A 121 23.31 3.10 -14.19
N ALA A 122 22.34 2.78 -15.05
CA ALA A 122 20.97 2.53 -14.67
C ALA A 122 20.85 1.38 -13.64
N VAL A 123 21.54 0.26 -13.88
CA VAL A 123 21.55 -0.89 -12.95
C VAL A 123 22.15 -0.51 -11.59
N LYS A 124 23.24 0.26 -11.57
CA LYS A 124 23.84 0.76 -10.32
C LYS A 124 22.85 1.61 -9.52
N LEU A 125 22.10 2.49 -10.18
CA LEU A 125 21.08 3.32 -9.55
C LEU A 125 19.87 2.51 -9.09
N MET A 126 19.44 1.50 -9.87
CA MET A 126 18.36 0.57 -9.49
C MET A 126 18.67 -0.13 -8.16
N LEU A 127 19.89 -0.65 -8.00
CA LEU A 127 20.33 -1.31 -6.76
C LEU A 127 20.37 -0.35 -5.57
N GLY A 128 20.79 0.91 -5.79
CA GLY A 128 20.76 1.96 -4.76
C GLY A 128 19.35 2.42 -4.39
N GLY A 129 18.36 2.23 -5.26
CA GLY A 129 16.97 2.66 -5.08
C GLY A 129 16.17 1.89 -4.03
N LEU A 130 16.67 0.77 -3.51
CA LEU A 130 16.00 0.02 -2.45
C LEU A 130 15.77 0.84 -1.17
N LEU A 131 16.63 1.82 -0.92
CA LEU A 131 16.55 2.73 0.22
C LEU A 131 15.92 4.09 -0.13
N TRP A 132 15.12 4.15 -1.21
CA TRP A 132 14.49 5.39 -1.66
C TRP A 132 13.69 6.14 -0.57
N PRO A 133 12.95 5.51 0.38
CA PRO A 133 12.18 6.29 1.36
C PRO A 133 13.10 7.12 2.26
N LEU A 134 14.24 6.54 2.66
CA LEU A 134 15.23 7.23 3.48
C LEU A 134 15.91 8.35 2.69
N ALA A 135 16.32 8.07 1.45
CA ALA A 135 16.94 9.07 0.58
C ALA A 135 15.99 10.23 0.26
N ALA A 136 14.71 9.95 0.03
CA ALA A 136 13.68 10.95 -0.21
C ALA A 136 13.46 11.85 1.01
N VAL A 137 13.39 11.28 2.23
CA VAL A 137 13.30 12.08 3.46
C VAL A 137 14.55 12.94 3.67
N GLN A 138 15.74 12.40 3.40
CA GLN A 138 16.99 13.16 3.48
C GLN A 138 17.03 14.32 2.47
N GLU A 139 16.65 14.10 1.21
CA GLU A 139 16.60 15.15 0.20
C GLU A 139 15.51 16.19 0.48
N PHE A 140 14.38 15.76 1.03
CA PHE A 140 13.31 16.66 1.45
C PHE A 140 13.76 17.58 2.60
N THR A 141 14.33 17.00 3.66
CA THR A 141 14.78 17.77 4.84
C THR A 141 16.02 18.63 4.56
N SER A 142 16.85 18.25 3.59
CA SER A 142 17.99 19.07 3.14
C SER A 142 17.65 20.12 2.08
N GLY A 143 16.40 20.20 1.63
CA GLY A 143 15.96 21.17 0.61
C GLY A 143 16.49 20.88 -0.80
N LYS A 144 16.94 19.64 -1.07
CA LYS A 144 17.45 19.19 -2.38
C LYS A 144 16.37 18.54 -3.25
N LEU A 145 15.21 18.21 -2.67
CA LEU A 145 14.13 17.56 -3.40
C LEU A 145 13.48 18.48 -4.44
N THR A 146 13.33 19.77 -4.12
CA THR A 146 12.58 20.76 -4.90
C THR A 146 13.48 21.93 -5.34
N ALA A 147 13.24 22.45 -6.55
CA ALA A 147 13.79 23.74 -6.97
C ALA A 147 12.98 24.90 -6.37
N LYS A 148 13.53 26.12 -6.38
CA LYS A 148 12.79 27.32 -5.94
C LYS A 148 11.81 27.76 -7.03
N ASP A 149 10.68 28.32 -6.63
CA ASP A 149 9.68 28.85 -7.57
C ASP A 149 10.25 29.89 -8.54
N SER A 150 11.22 30.70 -8.09
CA SER A 150 11.91 31.70 -8.93
C SER A 150 12.84 31.10 -10.00
N GLU A 151 13.20 29.82 -9.87
CA GLU A 151 14.08 29.10 -10.80
C GLU A 151 13.28 28.31 -11.84
N ILE A 152 11.94 28.28 -11.70
CA ILE A 152 11.04 27.55 -12.58
C ILE A 152 10.35 28.56 -13.50
N SER A 153 10.51 28.38 -14.81
CA SER A 153 9.85 29.24 -15.81
C SER A 153 8.32 29.09 -15.72
N VAL A 154 7.62 30.23 -15.67
CA VAL A 154 6.15 30.30 -15.68
C VAL A 154 5.68 31.17 -16.86
N SER A 155 4.53 30.84 -17.44
CA SER A 155 3.92 31.68 -18.47
C SER A 155 3.45 33.02 -17.89
N PRO A 156 3.29 34.07 -18.72
CA PRO A 156 2.59 35.28 -18.32
C PRO A 156 1.22 34.94 -17.71
N ARG A 157 0.85 35.67 -16.65
CA ARG A 157 -0.44 35.50 -15.95
C ARG A 157 -1.55 36.30 -16.62
#